data_AF-A0A177XVD4-F1
#
_entry.id   AF-A0A177XVD4-F1
#
_cell.length_a   1.000
_cell.length_b   1.000
_cell.length_c   1.000
_cell.angle_alpha   90.00
_cell.angle_beta   90.00
_cell.angle_gamma   90.00
#
_symmetry.space_group_name_H-M   'P 1'
#
loop_
_entity.id
_entity.type
_entity.pdbx_description
1 polymer ?
#
loop_
_entity_poly.entity_id
_entity_poly.type
_entity_poly.pdbx_seq_one_letter_code
_entity_poly.pdbx_strand_id
1 'polypeptide(L)'
;MTIHAQYFASILDFVQSENSDICTQLSQPTSDWKTKIDLLKQQFNQLPHLAGDIVLGLSQADSNLDIEVVILYRGLVFPVDIDLVDQDYTEELKANIHQQARRLKKCHFESKSKFIVPVQIATNASPQGSAITVSEDLVADTMCDTGEHLAALIEHFSNQYKDDQIILSDWLKSDIKAE
;
A
#
# COMPACT_ATOMS: atom_id res chain seq x y z
N MET A 1 12.66 -17.15 2.93
CA MET A 1 12.29 -16.76 1.53
C MET A 1 11.99 -15.27 1.56
N THR A 2 12.52 -14.48 0.63
CA THR A 2 12.54 -13.01 0.75
C THR A 2 11.49 -12.37 -0.16
N ILE A 3 10.80 -11.34 0.35
CA ILE A 3 9.94 -10.49 -0.47
C ILE A 3 10.78 -9.71 -1.48
N HIS A 4 10.28 -9.58 -2.71
CA HIS A 4 10.93 -8.80 -3.75
C HIS A 4 10.18 -7.50 -3.94
N ALA A 5 10.89 -6.37 -3.83
CA ALA A 5 10.37 -5.04 -4.14
C ALA A 5 11.08 -4.53 -5.39
N GLN A 6 10.32 -3.96 -6.33
CA GLN A 6 10.91 -3.37 -7.54
C GLN A 6 11.50 -1.98 -7.27
N TYR A 7 10.80 -1.19 -6.45
CA TYR A 7 11.28 0.10 -5.99
C TYR A 7 10.88 0.30 -4.52
N PHE A 8 11.75 0.93 -3.74
CA PHE A 8 11.42 1.32 -2.37
C PHE A 8 12.23 2.55 -1.98
N ALA A 9 11.59 3.48 -1.28
CA ALA A 9 12.23 4.70 -0.79
C ALA A 9 11.41 5.27 0.37
N SER A 10 11.99 6.22 1.11
CA SER A 10 11.20 7.03 2.04
C SER A 10 10.24 7.92 1.26
N ILE A 11 9.07 8.22 1.82
CA ILE A 11 8.04 9.05 1.17
C ILE A 11 8.61 10.40 0.73
N LEU A 12 9.48 11.01 1.56
CA LEU A 12 10.18 12.25 1.22
C LEU A 12 11.01 12.12 -0.07
N ASP A 13 11.80 11.06 -0.17
CA ASP A 13 12.70 10.81 -1.31
C ASP A 13 11.90 10.45 -2.58
N PHE A 14 10.84 9.65 -2.41
CA PHE A 14 9.91 9.32 -3.49
C PHE A 14 9.26 10.57 -4.09
N VAL A 15 8.77 11.51 -3.26
CA VAL A 15 8.15 12.76 -3.72
C VAL A 15 9.16 13.63 -4.48
N GLN A 16 10.42 13.66 -4.05
CA GLN A 16 11.49 14.46 -4.66
C GLN A 16 12.09 13.84 -5.93
N SER A 17 12.07 12.51 -6.05
CA SER A 17 12.60 11.78 -7.21
C SER A 17 11.81 12.08 -8.48
N GLU A 18 12.40 11.99 -9.68
CA GLU A 18 11.60 12.16 -10.91
C GLU A 18 10.74 10.92 -11.20
N ASN A 19 9.52 11.12 -11.73
CA ASN A 19 8.63 10.00 -12.07
C ASN A 19 9.27 9.05 -13.10
N SER A 20 10.08 9.57 -14.02
CA SER A 20 10.83 8.79 -15.00
C SER A 20 11.84 7.84 -14.35
N ASP A 21 12.58 8.27 -13.35
CA ASP A 21 13.57 7.43 -12.67
C ASP A 21 12.91 6.29 -11.89
N ILE A 22 11.76 6.57 -11.26
CA ILE A 22 10.99 5.53 -10.57
C ILE A 22 10.43 4.54 -11.59
N CYS A 23 9.80 5.02 -12.68
CA CYS A 23 9.23 4.18 -13.72
C CYS A 23 10.25 3.27 -14.40
N THR A 24 11.52 3.69 -14.52
CA THR A 24 12.57 2.85 -15.15
C THR A 24 13.00 1.67 -14.27
N GLN A 25 12.78 1.75 -12.95
CA GLN A 25 13.06 0.64 -12.02
C GLN A 25 11.91 -0.38 -11.98
N LEU A 26 10.71 0.03 -12.41
CA LEU A 26 9.56 -0.84 -12.46
C LEU A 26 9.63 -1.72 -13.72
N SER A 27 9.52 -3.03 -13.51
CA SER A 27 9.68 -4.06 -14.55
C SER A 27 8.58 -4.01 -15.62
N GLN A 28 7.49 -3.27 -15.35
CA GLN A 28 6.44 -2.99 -16.32
C GLN A 28 6.26 -1.48 -16.46
N PRO A 29 6.85 -0.83 -17.48
CA PRO A 29 6.54 0.54 -17.81
C PRO A 29 5.20 0.60 -18.55
N THR A 30 4.10 0.24 -17.89
CA THR A 30 2.78 0.64 -18.40
C THR A 30 2.69 2.16 -18.28
N SER A 31 2.06 2.81 -19.25
CA SER A 31 1.85 4.27 -19.22
C SER A 31 1.09 4.71 -17.96
N ASP A 32 0.42 3.76 -17.31
CA ASP A 32 -0.34 3.89 -16.06
C ASP A 32 0.53 4.18 -14.83
N TRP A 33 1.75 3.66 -14.75
CA TRP A 33 2.61 3.88 -13.56
C TRP A 33 2.92 5.35 -13.34
N LYS A 34 3.09 6.12 -14.42
CA LYS A 34 3.31 7.57 -14.30
C LYS A 34 2.13 8.24 -13.61
N THR A 35 0.90 7.88 -13.99
CA THR A 35 -0.34 8.40 -13.40
C THR A 35 -0.49 7.94 -11.95
N LYS A 36 -0.21 6.65 -11.66
CA LYS A 36 -0.24 6.10 -10.29
C LYS A 36 0.75 6.84 -9.38
N ILE A 37 1.99 7.04 -9.83
CA ILE A 37 3.03 7.76 -9.09
C ILE A 37 2.63 9.22 -8.87
N ASP A 38 2.09 9.89 -9.88
CA ASP A 38 1.64 11.27 -9.78
C ASP A 38 0.54 11.44 -8.70
N LEU A 39 -0.46 10.55 -8.73
CA LEU A 39 -1.51 10.48 -7.72
C LEU A 39 -0.93 10.27 -6.32
N LEU A 40 -0.07 9.27 -6.14
CA LEU A 40 0.56 8.98 -4.85
C LEU A 40 1.36 10.18 -4.33
N LYS A 41 2.15 10.83 -5.19
CA LYS A 41 2.91 12.03 -4.82
C LYS A 41 2.01 13.19 -4.43
N GLN A 42 0.92 13.41 -5.15
CA GLN A 42 -0.05 14.44 -4.79
C GLN A 42 -0.59 14.17 -3.38
N GLN A 43 -0.93 12.92 -3.07
CA GLN A 43 -1.44 12.51 -1.76
C GLN A 43 -0.38 12.64 -0.66
N PHE A 44 0.86 12.24 -0.92
CA PHE A 44 1.94 12.40 0.05
C PHE A 44 2.24 13.86 0.37
N ASN A 45 2.17 14.77 -0.60
CA ASN A 45 2.33 16.20 -0.35
C ASN A 45 1.22 16.79 0.55
N GLN A 46 0.09 16.11 0.69
CA GLN A 46 -0.98 16.51 1.62
C GLN A 46 -0.79 15.93 3.03
N LEU A 47 0.10 14.95 3.21
CA LEU A 47 0.38 14.42 4.54
C LEU A 47 1.11 15.46 5.39
N PRO A 48 0.72 15.64 6.66
CA PRO A 48 1.39 16.58 7.56
C PRO A 48 2.83 16.16 7.89
N HIS A 49 3.16 14.88 7.76
CA HIS A 49 4.51 14.36 7.94
C HIS A 49 4.85 13.39 6.82
N LEU A 50 6.04 13.51 6.25
CA LEU A 50 6.57 12.58 5.23
C LEU A 50 7.42 11.47 5.87
N ALA A 51 7.20 11.20 7.16
CA ALA A 51 7.92 10.21 7.96
C ALA A 51 7.30 8.82 7.77
N GLY A 52 7.58 8.24 6.60
CA GLY A 52 7.21 6.89 6.25
C GLY A 52 7.95 6.44 5.00
N ASP A 53 7.66 5.23 4.57
CA ASP A 53 8.31 4.60 3.44
C ASP A 53 7.27 4.07 2.46
N ILE A 54 7.66 3.95 1.19
CA ILE A 54 6.84 3.39 0.13
C ILE A 54 7.62 2.27 -0.57
N VAL A 55 6.89 1.23 -0.92
CA VAL A 55 7.36 0.09 -1.70
C VAL A 55 6.45 -0.08 -2.90
N LEU A 56 7.03 -0.25 -4.09
CA LEU A 56 6.31 -0.49 -5.33
C LEU A 56 6.69 -1.85 -5.91
N GLY A 57 5.70 -2.52 -6.50
CA GLY A 57 5.85 -3.82 -7.12
C GLY A 57 6.34 -4.86 -6.14
N LEU A 58 5.66 -4.98 -5.00
CA LEU A 58 5.97 -5.99 -4.00
C LEU A 58 5.42 -7.34 -4.45
N SER A 59 6.30 -8.30 -4.70
CA SER A 59 5.90 -9.63 -5.10
C SER A 59 6.65 -10.73 -4.36
N GLN A 60 6.01 -11.89 -4.23
CA GLN A 60 6.62 -13.08 -3.68
C GLN A 60 6.00 -14.34 -4.27
N ALA A 61 6.83 -15.11 -4.98
CA ALA A 61 6.38 -16.24 -5.80
C ALA A 61 5.72 -17.37 -4.98
N ASP A 62 6.27 -17.75 -3.83
CA ASP A 62 5.75 -18.90 -3.07
C ASP A 62 4.42 -18.62 -2.37
N SER A 63 4.18 -17.38 -1.91
CA SER A 63 2.93 -16.98 -1.26
C SER A 63 1.89 -16.44 -2.22
N ASN A 64 2.19 -16.39 -3.52
CA ASN A 64 1.37 -15.72 -4.53
C ASN A 64 0.95 -14.31 -4.06
N LEU A 65 1.95 -13.58 -3.55
CA LEU A 65 1.81 -12.21 -3.11
C LEU A 65 2.18 -11.32 -4.29
N ASP A 66 1.28 -10.43 -4.65
CA ASP A 66 1.50 -9.43 -5.70
C ASP A 66 0.71 -8.18 -5.31
N ILE A 67 1.42 -7.16 -4.87
CA ILE A 67 0.86 -5.90 -4.42
C ILE A 67 1.56 -4.78 -5.16
N GLU A 68 0.77 -3.96 -5.85
CA GLU A 68 1.30 -2.85 -6.64
C GLU A 68 2.04 -1.83 -5.76
N VAL A 69 1.41 -1.41 -4.66
CA VAL A 69 1.93 -0.36 -3.79
C VAL A 69 1.74 -0.75 -2.34
N VAL A 70 2.78 -0.58 -1.53
CA VAL A 70 2.70 -0.71 -0.07
C VAL A 70 3.26 0.53 0.57
N ILE A 71 2.45 1.18 1.40
CA ILE A 71 2.85 2.39 2.12
C ILE A 71 3.03 2.00 3.59
N LEU A 72 4.20 2.30 4.14
CA LEU A 72 4.55 2.12 5.54
C LEU A 72 4.51 3.48 6.21
N TYR A 73 3.55 3.71 7.09
CA TYR A 73 3.39 5.02 7.71
C TYR A 73 2.99 4.88 9.18
N ARG A 74 3.77 5.50 10.07
CA ARG A 74 3.55 5.51 11.54
C ARG A 74 3.28 4.13 12.17
N GLY A 75 3.94 3.09 11.66
CA GLY A 75 3.79 1.73 12.18
C GLY A 75 2.64 0.93 11.56
N LEU A 76 1.92 1.50 10.60
CA LEU A 76 0.86 0.83 9.86
C LEU A 76 1.33 0.46 8.45
N VAL A 77 0.71 -0.58 7.89
CA VAL A 77 0.96 -1.06 6.53
C VAL A 77 -0.30 -0.84 5.69
N PHE A 78 -0.16 -0.11 4.59
CA PHE A 78 -1.26 0.18 3.67
C PHE A 78 -0.93 -0.43 2.31
N PRO A 79 -1.35 -1.68 2.04
CA PRO A 79 -1.33 -2.21 0.68
C PRO A 79 -2.41 -1.52 -0.14
N VAL A 80 -2.00 -0.95 -1.26
CA VAL A 80 -2.83 -0.16 -2.17
C VAL A 80 -2.79 -0.77 -3.55
N ASP A 81 -3.98 -0.98 -4.12
CA ASP A 81 -4.21 -1.37 -5.50
C ASP A 81 -4.84 -0.18 -6.23
N ILE A 82 -4.30 0.19 -7.39
CA ILE A 82 -4.74 1.40 -8.10
C ILE A 82 -5.30 1.01 -9.46
N ASP A 83 -6.61 1.07 -9.56
CA ASP A 83 -7.35 0.91 -10.80
C ASP A 83 -7.59 2.29 -11.47
N LEU A 84 -7.15 2.42 -12.72
CA LEU A 84 -7.32 3.63 -13.53
C LEU A 84 -8.43 3.49 -14.59
N VAL A 85 -9.04 2.31 -14.71
CA VAL A 85 -9.89 1.90 -15.83
C VAL A 85 -11.34 1.77 -15.38
N ASP A 86 -11.60 0.98 -14.34
CA ASP A 86 -12.92 0.67 -13.82
C ASP A 86 -13.59 1.90 -13.18
N GLN A 87 -14.91 2.00 -13.38
CA GLN A 87 -15.76 3.06 -12.84
C GLN A 87 -16.46 2.65 -11.54
N ASP A 88 -16.23 1.43 -11.07
CA ASP A 88 -16.87 0.88 -9.89
C ASP A 88 -15.90 0.00 -9.10
N TYR A 89 -16.06 -0.03 -7.77
CA TYR A 89 -15.31 -0.95 -6.91
C TYR A 89 -15.93 -2.35 -6.97
N THR A 90 -15.50 -3.16 -7.92
CA THR A 90 -15.96 -4.55 -8.03
C THR A 90 -15.62 -5.32 -6.76
N GLU A 91 -16.49 -6.27 -6.38
CA GLU A 91 -16.24 -7.13 -5.22
C GLU A 91 -14.96 -7.96 -5.39
N GLU A 92 -14.61 -8.29 -6.63
CA GLU A 92 -13.38 -9.00 -6.96
C GLU A 92 -12.13 -8.19 -6.61
N LEU A 93 -12.05 -6.93 -7.04
CA LEU A 93 -10.93 -6.04 -6.71
C LEU A 93 -10.80 -5.86 -5.19
N LYS A 94 -11.92 -5.57 -4.52
CA LYS A 94 -11.95 -5.40 -3.05
C LYS A 94 -11.50 -6.66 -2.32
N ALA A 95 -11.99 -7.82 -2.75
CA ALA A 95 -11.61 -9.10 -2.16
C ALA A 95 -10.14 -9.46 -2.47
N ASN A 96 -9.64 -9.12 -3.64
CA ASN A 96 -8.26 -9.36 -4.04
C ASN A 96 -7.29 -8.61 -3.11
N ILE A 97 -7.41 -7.29 -2.99
CA ILE A 97 -6.51 -6.50 -2.13
C ILE A 97 -6.64 -6.88 -0.65
N HIS A 98 -7.84 -7.24 -0.19
CA HIS A 98 -8.05 -7.77 1.15
C HIS A 98 -7.31 -9.09 1.38
N GLN A 99 -7.39 -10.02 0.43
CA GLN A 99 -6.67 -11.29 0.50
C GLN A 99 -5.15 -11.07 0.45
N GLN A 100 -4.67 -10.17 -0.39
CA GLN A 100 -3.24 -9.80 -0.44
C GLN A 100 -2.78 -9.22 0.91
N ALA A 101 -3.55 -8.35 1.54
CA ALA A 101 -3.27 -7.83 2.88
C ALA A 101 -3.18 -8.94 3.94
N ARG A 102 -4.13 -9.89 3.93
CA ARG A 102 -4.10 -11.04 4.86
C ARG A 102 -2.93 -11.97 4.58
N ARG A 103 -2.57 -12.20 3.32
CA ARG A 103 -1.39 -12.99 2.93
C ARG A 103 -0.09 -12.33 3.38
N LEU A 104 0.04 -11.02 3.13
CA LEU A 104 1.17 -10.23 3.62
C LEU A 104 1.29 -10.40 5.14
N LYS A 105 0.19 -10.26 5.88
CA LYS A 105 0.20 -10.48 7.32
C LYS A 105 0.62 -11.90 7.72
N LYS A 106 0.09 -12.91 7.05
CA LYS A 106 0.33 -14.32 7.39
C LYS A 106 1.78 -14.73 7.10
N CYS A 107 2.31 -14.30 5.97
CA CYS A 107 3.61 -14.73 5.47
C CYS A 107 4.74 -13.86 6.03
N HIS A 108 4.54 -12.55 6.18
CA HIS A 108 5.58 -11.60 6.54
C HIS A 108 5.68 -11.37 8.06
N PHE A 109 6.81 -11.74 8.67
CA PHE A 109 6.97 -11.70 10.12
C PHE A 109 6.82 -10.29 10.70
N GLU A 110 7.49 -9.29 10.14
CA GLU A 110 7.37 -7.89 10.59
C GLU A 110 5.94 -7.32 10.40
N SER A 111 5.12 -7.87 9.49
CA SER A 111 3.73 -7.43 9.30
C SER A 111 2.73 -8.13 10.23
N LYS A 112 3.11 -9.22 10.92
CA LYS A 112 2.19 -10.01 11.76
C LYS A 112 1.62 -9.22 12.92
N SER A 113 2.44 -8.44 13.60
CA SER A 113 2.02 -7.60 14.73
C SER A 113 1.42 -6.27 14.28
N LYS A 114 1.57 -5.91 13.00
CA LYS A 114 1.21 -4.58 12.48
C LYS A 114 -0.22 -4.54 11.99
N PHE A 115 -0.80 -3.35 12.07
CA PHE A 115 -2.12 -3.06 11.53
C PHE A 115 -2.05 -2.90 10.02
N ILE A 116 -2.90 -3.62 9.29
CA ILE A 116 -2.92 -3.60 7.82
C ILE A 116 -4.24 -3.05 7.31
N VAL A 117 -4.17 -2.02 6.47
CA VAL A 117 -5.35 -1.37 5.88
C VAL A 117 -5.30 -1.52 4.36
N PRO A 118 -6.00 -2.52 3.79
CA PRO A 118 -6.11 -2.62 2.34
C PRO A 118 -6.89 -1.43 1.78
N VAL A 119 -6.36 -0.83 0.72
CA VAL A 119 -6.98 0.30 0.03
C VAL A 119 -7.11 -0.04 -1.45
N GLN A 120 -8.33 0.03 -1.97
CA GLN A 120 -8.62 0.00 -3.40
C GLN A 120 -8.84 1.43 -3.87
N ILE A 121 -7.98 1.89 -4.77
CA ILE A 121 -8.15 3.18 -5.47
C ILE A 121 -8.77 2.90 -6.83
N ALA A 122 -9.86 3.60 -7.15
CA ALA A 122 -10.46 3.59 -8.49
C ALA A 122 -10.72 5.04 -8.92
N THR A 123 -9.89 5.56 -9.82
CA THR A 123 -9.89 7.01 -10.12
C THR A 123 -11.12 7.49 -10.88
N ASN A 124 -11.83 6.60 -11.57
CA ASN A 124 -13.06 6.92 -12.29
C ASN A 124 -14.33 6.56 -11.49
N ALA A 125 -14.19 5.98 -10.29
CA ALA A 125 -15.32 5.57 -9.47
C ALA A 125 -15.90 6.73 -8.66
N SER A 126 -17.14 6.54 -8.19
CA SER A 126 -17.75 7.47 -7.23
C SER A 126 -17.22 7.20 -5.82
N PRO A 127 -16.88 8.24 -5.02
CA PRO A 127 -16.35 8.04 -3.68
C PRO A 127 -17.36 7.25 -2.83
N GLN A 128 -16.90 6.14 -2.27
CA GLN A 128 -17.72 5.25 -1.45
C GLN A 128 -17.21 5.24 0.00
N GLY A 129 -18.03 5.76 0.91
CA GLY A 129 -17.75 5.63 2.34
C GLY A 129 -17.91 4.18 2.79
N SER A 130 -16.81 3.53 3.13
CA SER A 130 -16.82 2.21 3.78
C SER A 130 -16.81 2.37 5.29
N ALA A 131 -17.59 1.55 6.00
CA ALA A 131 -17.49 1.47 7.45
C ALA A 131 -16.12 0.89 7.82
N ILE A 132 -15.42 1.52 8.76
CA ILE A 132 -14.15 1.01 9.25
C ILE A 132 -14.44 -0.16 10.18
N THR A 133 -14.38 -1.36 9.62
CA THR A 133 -14.45 -2.61 10.38
C THR A 133 -13.06 -3.23 10.39
N VAL A 134 -12.66 -3.70 11.57
CA VAL A 134 -11.33 -4.27 11.80
C VAL A 134 -11.53 -5.68 12.34
N SER A 135 -10.87 -6.64 11.70
CA SER A 135 -10.86 -8.02 12.14
C SER A 135 -9.96 -8.21 13.37
N GLU A 136 -10.19 -9.27 14.14
CA GLU A 136 -9.33 -9.66 15.28
C GLU A 136 -7.86 -9.84 14.89
N ASP A 137 -7.61 -10.18 13.62
CA ASP A 137 -6.28 -10.27 13.01
C ASP A 137 -5.64 -8.89 12.74
N LEU A 138 -6.15 -7.75 13.24
CA LEU A 138 -5.66 -6.40 12.94
C LEU A 138 -5.54 -6.10 11.42
N VAL A 139 -6.46 -6.66 10.63
CA VAL A 139 -6.64 -6.35 9.21
C VAL A 139 -7.99 -5.65 9.07
N ALA A 140 -7.98 -4.45 8.52
CA ALA A 140 -9.20 -3.71 8.24
C ALA A 140 -9.89 -4.26 6.98
N ASP A 141 -11.19 -3.97 6.85
CA ASP A 141 -11.89 -4.12 5.58
C ASP A 141 -11.27 -3.25 4.49
N THR A 142 -11.49 -3.61 3.23
CA THR A 142 -10.97 -2.85 2.09
C THR A 142 -11.61 -1.47 2.04
N MET A 143 -10.76 -0.45 2.12
CA MET A 143 -11.16 0.94 1.97
C MET A 143 -11.24 1.27 0.48
N CYS A 144 -12.34 1.89 0.07
CA CYS A 144 -12.55 2.31 -1.31
C CYS A 144 -12.32 3.82 -1.41
N ASP A 145 -11.38 4.25 -2.26
CA ASP A 145 -11.07 5.66 -2.45
C ASP A 145 -10.96 5.99 -3.94
N THR A 146 -11.21 7.24 -4.31
CA THR A 146 -10.95 7.72 -5.68
C THR A 146 -9.48 8.08 -5.87
N GLY A 147 -8.72 8.07 -4.77
CA GLY A 147 -7.34 8.50 -4.68
C GLY A 147 -7.21 9.95 -4.21
N GLU A 148 -8.31 10.69 -4.09
CA GLU A 148 -8.32 12.07 -3.63
C GLU A 148 -8.22 12.20 -2.10
N HIS A 149 -8.67 11.19 -1.34
CA HIS A 149 -8.70 11.22 0.12
C HIS A 149 -7.73 10.23 0.78
N LEU A 150 -6.85 9.60 0.00
CA LEU A 150 -5.85 8.65 0.48
C LEU A 150 -5.00 9.23 1.62
N ALA A 151 -4.54 10.48 1.49
CA ALA A 151 -3.73 11.15 2.52
C ALA A 151 -4.48 11.26 3.84
N ALA A 152 -5.74 11.72 3.80
CA ALA A 152 -6.60 11.85 4.97
C ALA A 152 -6.90 10.48 5.59
N LEU A 153 -7.10 9.44 4.77
CA LEU A 153 -7.30 8.07 5.22
C LEU A 153 -6.08 7.54 5.96
N ILE A 154 -4.90 7.61 5.36
CA ILE A 154 -3.64 7.17 5.98
C ILE A 154 -3.45 7.89 7.31
N GLU A 155 -3.68 9.21 7.34
CA GLU A 155 -3.55 9.99 8.56
C GLU A 155 -4.56 9.57 9.64
N HIS A 156 -5.83 9.37 9.28
CA HIS A 156 -6.89 8.97 10.19
C HIS A 156 -6.56 7.64 10.88
N PHE A 157 -6.22 6.61 10.11
CA PHE A 157 -5.84 5.30 10.65
C PHE A 157 -4.58 5.39 11.50
N SER A 158 -3.58 6.16 11.06
CA SER A 158 -2.33 6.30 11.79
C SER A 158 -2.48 7.08 13.10
N ASN A 159 -3.43 8.00 13.19
CA ASN A 159 -3.75 8.70 14.42
C ASN A 159 -4.54 7.81 15.39
N GLN A 160 -5.38 6.90 14.87
CA GLN A 160 -6.21 5.99 15.65
C GLN A 160 -5.44 4.77 16.19
N TYR A 161 -4.60 4.13 15.36
CA TYR A 161 -3.93 2.86 15.65
C TYR A 161 -2.41 3.00 15.77
N LYS A 162 -1.94 4.08 16.41
CA LYS A 162 -0.51 4.38 16.57
C LYS A 162 0.28 3.15 17.00
N ASP A 163 1.31 2.82 16.22
CA ASP A 163 2.18 1.68 16.45
C ASP A 163 3.65 2.09 16.30
N ASP A 164 4.58 1.21 16.68
CA ASP A 164 6.01 1.45 16.52
C ASP A 164 6.38 1.58 15.05
N GLN A 165 7.20 2.59 14.74
CA GLN A 165 7.65 2.88 13.38
C GLN A 165 8.26 1.62 12.73
N ILE A 166 7.81 1.33 11.51
CA ILE A 166 8.37 0.24 10.71
C ILE A 166 9.66 0.74 10.07
N ILE A 167 10.75 -0.02 10.25
CA ILE A 167 12.02 0.25 9.58
C ILE A 167 12.00 -0.50 8.24
N LEU A 168 11.89 0.23 7.12
CA LEU A 168 11.80 -0.35 5.77
C LEU A 168 12.83 -1.44 5.48
N SER A 169 14.09 -1.20 5.88
CA SER A 169 15.18 -2.17 5.66
C SER A 169 15.01 -3.47 6.42
N ASP A 170 14.44 -3.42 7.63
CA ASP A 170 14.17 -4.60 8.44
C ASP A 170 12.93 -5.32 7.91
N TRP A 171 11.89 -4.55 7.58
CA TRP A 171 10.68 -5.03 6.93
C TRP A 171 11.02 -5.81 5.65
N LEU A 172 11.76 -5.23 4.70
CA LEU A 172 12.15 -5.92 3.45
C LEU A 172 13.01 -7.18 3.67
N LYS A 173 13.79 -7.24 4.76
CA LYS A 173 14.68 -8.36 5.08
C LYS A 173 14.00 -9.43 5.93
N SER A 174 12.82 -9.15 6.46
CA SER A 174 12.11 -10.05 7.34
C SER A 174 11.83 -11.37 6.63
N ASP A 175 12.15 -12.48 7.29
CA ASP A 175 11.98 -13.80 6.68
C ASP A 175 10.49 -14.15 6.63
N ILE A 176 10.05 -14.64 5.47
CA ILE A 176 8.73 -15.24 5.36
C ILE A 176 8.76 -16.65 5.92
N LYS A 177 7.97 -16.88 6.97
CA LYS A 177 7.78 -18.21 7.52
C LYS A 177 6.91 -19.01 6.54
N ALA A 178 7.51 -19.95 5.83
CA ALA A 178 6.76 -21.01 5.17
C ALA A 178 6.11 -21.87 6.26
N GLU A 179 4.78 -21.92 6.30
CA GLU A 179 4.04 -22.94 7.07
C GLU A 179 4.19 -24.32 6.44
#